data_AF-A0A840F2E3-F1
#
_entry.id   AF-A0A840F2E3-F1
#
_cell.length_a   1.000
_cell.length_b   1.000
_cell.length_c   1.000
_cell.angle_alpha   90.00
_cell.angle_beta   90.00
_cell.angle_gamma   90.00
#
_symmetry.space_group_name_H-M   'P 1'
#
loop_
_entity.id
_entity.type
_entity.pdbx_description
1 polymer ?
#
loop_
_entity_poly.entity_id
_entity_poly.type
_entity_poly.pdbx_seq_one_letter_code
_entity_poly.pdbx_strand_id
1 'polypeptide(L)'
;MSETAKKVSAREIARQRVAAQREAQRRRDEANEADLVAILKAGAVRDTAATKRDKIIARAEQSYRDAVADAESTIDARIAAMRARDETVADIANLTRLSEADVRKHISAHKKASQETDQGTGPDGHTGESAEPAAPVGERGEGESVSGKREALGESGDEPVGDRVPVSVGGD
;
A
#
# COMPACT_ATOMS: atom_id res chain seq x y z
N MET A 1 -74.44 -32.87 12.98
CA MET A 1 -73.95 -31.50 13.15
C MET A 1 -73.60 -31.31 14.63
N SER A 2 -72.33 -31.47 15.02
CA SER A 2 -71.88 -31.10 16.37
C SER A 2 -70.43 -30.62 16.27
N GLU A 3 -70.28 -29.37 15.84
CA GLU A 3 -69.03 -28.63 16.01
C GLU A 3 -68.90 -28.28 17.50
N THR A 4 -68.20 -29.12 18.24
CA THR A 4 -67.78 -28.79 19.60
C THR A 4 -66.67 -27.74 19.54
N ALA A 5 -67.07 -26.47 19.50
CA ALA A 5 -66.17 -25.34 19.65
C ALA A 5 -65.46 -25.42 21.01
N LYS A 6 -64.20 -25.87 21.01
CA LYS A 6 -63.35 -25.95 22.21
C LYS A 6 -63.13 -24.54 22.76
N LYS A 7 -63.69 -24.25 23.93
CA LYS A 7 -63.43 -23.01 24.68
C LYS A 7 -61.99 -23.04 25.20
N VAL A 8 -61.10 -22.29 24.53
CA VAL A 8 -59.72 -22.09 24.98
C VAL A 8 -59.75 -21.30 26.29
N SER A 9 -59.16 -21.83 27.35
CA SER A 9 -59.14 -21.21 28.66
C SER A 9 -58.28 -19.94 28.64
N ALA A 10 -58.58 -18.96 29.50
CA ALA A 10 -57.78 -17.74 29.64
C ALA A 10 -56.28 -18.03 29.88
N ARG A 11 -55.97 -19.16 30.53
CA ARG A 11 -54.61 -19.65 30.76
C ARG A 11 -53.90 -20.07 29.48
N GLU A 12 -54.60 -20.68 28.54
CA GLU A 12 -54.05 -21.06 27.23
C GLU A 12 -53.79 -19.83 26.35
N ILE A 13 -54.69 -18.84 26.37
CA ILE A 13 -54.48 -17.56 25.66
C ILE A 13 -53.23 -16.84 26.22
N ALA A 14 -53.07 -16.80 27.54
CA ALA A 14 -51.88 -16.20 28.16
C ALA A 14 -50.59 -16.92 27.74
N ARG A 15 -50.59 -18.27 27.71
CA ARG A 15 -49.44 -19.07 27.23
C ARG A 15 -49.11 -18.79 25.77
N GLN A 16 -50.13 -18.71 24.90
CA GLN A 16 -49.95 -18.39 23.48
C GLN A 16 -49.34 -16.99 23.27
N ARG A 17 -49.79 -15.98 24.03
CA ARG A 17 -49.21 -14.63 23.97
C ARG A 17 -47.74 -14.60 24.37
N VAL A 18 -47.37 -15.30 25.45
CA VAL A 18 -45.97 -15.40 25.89
C VAL A 18 -45.13 -16.16 24.88
N ALA A 19 -45.66 -17.24 24.30
CA ALA A 19 -44.97 -17.98 23.25
C ALA A 19 -44.72 -17.12 22.00
N ALA A 20 -45.72 -16.37 21.54
CA ALA A 20 -45.60 -15.45 20.41
C ALA A 20 -44.59 -14.32 20.68
N GLN A 21 -44.57 -13.76 21.90
CA GLN A 21 -43.57 -12.76 22.28
C GLN A 21 -42.15 -13.32 22.29
N ARG A 22 -41.95 -14.53 22.82
CA ARG A 22 -40.65 -15.20 22.81
C ARG A 22 -40.18 -15.50 21.39
N GLU A 23 -41.09 -15.92 20.51
CA GLU A 23 -40.77 -16.16 19.12
C GLU A 23 -40.41 -14.87 18.37
N ALA A 24 -41.17 -13.79 18.59
CA ALA A 24 -40.83 -12.47 18.04
C ALA A 24 -39.49 -11.96 18.55
N GLN A 25 -39.15 -12.21 19.83
CA GLN A 25 -37.84 -11.86 20.37
C GLN A 25 -36.72 -12.65 19.68
N ARG A 26 -36.86 -13.98 19.55
CA ARG A 26 -35.87 -14.80 18.85
C ARG A 26 -35.60 -14.32 17.42
N ARG A 27 -36.65 -14.01 16.66
CA ARG A 27 -36.50 -13.47 15.29
C ARG A 27 -35.76 -12.14 15.27
N ARG A 28 -35.99 -11.27 16.26
CA ARG A 28 -35.24 -10.00 16.39
C ARG A 28 -33.78 -10.26 16.74
N ASP A 29 -33.52 -11.18 17.66
CA ASP A 29 -32.15 -11.51 18.06
C ASP A 29 -31.37 -12.12 16.90
N GLU A 30 -31.97 -13.03 16.12
CA GLU A 30 -31.39 -13.60 14.90
C GLU A 30 -31.09 -12.53 13.84
N ALA A 31 -32.01 -11.59 13.61
CA ALA A 31 -31.80 -10.48 12.68
C ALA A 31 -30.67 -9.55 13.15
N ASN A 32 -30.67 -9.19 14.43
CA ASN A 32 -29.62 -8.36 15.03
C ASN A 32 -28.25 -9.04 14.94
N GLU A 33 -28.17 -10.35 15.16
CA GLU A 33 -26.94 -11.12 15.04
C GLU A 33 -26.42 -11.09 13.59
N ALA A 34 -27.29 -11.28 12.60
CA ALA A 34 -26.93 -11.18 11.20
C ALA A 34 -26.41 -9.77 10.83
N ASP A 35 -27.08 -8.73 11.31
CA ASP A 35 -26.67 -7.34 11.09
C ASP A 35 -25.33 -7.04 11.76
N LEU A 36 -25.11 -7.52 12.98
CA LEU A 36 -23.83 -7.37 13.68
C LEU A 36 -22.69 -8.05 12.92
N VAL A 37 -22.91 -9.26 12.41
CA VAL A 37 -21.92 -9.96 11.57
C VAL A 37 -21.61 -9.16 10.31
N ALA A 38 -22.62 -8.59 9.66
CA ALA A 38 -22.44 -7.75 8.47
C ALA A 38 -21.63 -6.48 8.79
N ILE A 39 -21.95 -5.79 9.90
CA ILE A 39 -21.25 -4.59 10.36
C ILE A 39 -19.78 -4.91 10.67
N LEU A 40 -19.51 -6.00 11.38
CA LEU A 40 -18.13 -6.40 11.71
C LEU A 40 -17.31 -6.72 10.46
N LYS A 41 -17.90 -7.42 9.49
CA LYS A 41 -17.25 -7.69 8.19
C LYS A 41 -16.97 -6.39 7.43
N ALA A 42 -17.93 -5.48 7.36
CA ALA A 42 -17.75 -4.18 6.71
C ALA A 42 -16.66 -3.34 7.39
N GLY A 43 -16.62 -3.34 8.73
CA GLY A 43 -15.56 -2.69 9.52
C GLY A 43 -14.18 -3.25 9.19
N ALA A 44 -14.03 -4.57 9.15
CA ALA A 44 -12.76 -5.22 8.81
C ALA A 44 -12.29 -4.88 7.37
N VAL A 45 -13.22 -4.82 6.40
CA VAL A 45 -12.91 -4.40 5.03
C VAL A 45 -12.45 -2.94 4.99
N ARG A 46 -13.16 -2.04 5.70
CA ARG A 46 -12.81 -0.63 5.81
C ARG A 46 -11.40 -0.45 6.38
N ASP A 47 -11.10 -1.12 7.49
CA ASP A 47 -9.81 -0.98 8.17
C ASP A 47 -8.66 -1.57 7.34
N THR A 48 -8.93 -2.67 6.63
CA THR A 48 -7.98 -3.22 5.64
C THR A 48 -7.72 -2.24 4.49
N ALA A 49 -8.76 -1.60 3.97
CA ALA A 49 -8.63 -0.61 2.91
C ALA A 49 -7.85 0.63 3.39
N ALA A 50 -8.12 1.13 4.60
CA ALA A 50 -7.36 2.21 5.22
C ALA A 50 -5.87 1.86 5.35
N THR A 51 -5.57 0.66 5.89
CA THR A 51 -4.19 0.17 6.01
C THR A 51 -3.48 0.08 4.66
N LYS A 52 -4.18 -0.39 3.61
CA LYS A 52 -3.61 -0.44 2.24
C LYS A 52 -3.31 0.95 1.70
N ARG A 53 -4.24 1.88 1.84
CA ARG A 53 -4.05 3.29 1.43
C ARG A 53 -2.84 3.89 2.11
N ASP A 54 -2.74 3.76 3.43
CA ASP A 54 -1.69 4.41 4.22
C ASP A 54 -0.30 3.83 3.87
N LYS A 55 -0.21 2.52 3.61
CA LYS A 55 1.03 1.90 3.10
C LYS A 55 1.44 2.41 1.72
N ILE A 56 0.47 2.64 0.82
CA ILE A 56 0.75 3.18 -0.52
C ILE A 56 1.24 4.62 -0.42
N ILE A 57 0.58 5.45 0.39
CA ILE A 57 0.99 6.84 0.63
C ILE A 57 2.40 6.88 1.19
N ALA A 58 2.70 6.11 2.25
CA ALA A 58 4.02 6.08 2.85
C ALA A 58 5.12 5.67 1.85
N ARG A 59 4.83 4.70 0.97
CA ARG A 59 5.75 4.30 -0.11
C ARG A 59 5.94 5.41 -1.13
N ALA A 60 4.86 6.04 -1.58
CA ALA A 60 4.94 7.13 -2.54
C ALA A 60 5.72 8.34 -1.98
N GLU A 61 5.51 8.69 -0.72
CA GLU A 61 6.26 9.72 -0.02
C GLU A 61 7.75 9.38 0.08
N GLN A 62 8.08 8.12 0.40
CA GLN A 62 9.48 7.69 0.45
C GLN A 62 10.12 7.77 -0.93
N SER A 63 9.48 7.23 -1.97
CA SER A 63 10.00 7.30 -3.34
C SER A 63 10.15 8.73 -3.83
N TYR A 64 9.24 9.63 -3.45
CA TYR A 64 9.37 11.06 -3.73
C TYR A 64 10.59 11.67 -3.03
N ARG A 65 10.77 11.40 -1.72
CA ARG A 65 11.93 11.88 -0.97
C ARG A 65 13.24 11.39 -1.57
N ASP A 66 13.31 10.11 -1.94
CA ASP A 66 14.50 9.51 -2.56
C ASP A 66 14.80 10.17 -3.91
N ALA A 67 13.78 10.33 -4.77
CA ALA A 67 13.94 10.99 -6.06
C ALA A 67 14.36 12.46 -5.93
N VAL A 68 13.84 13.18 -4.94
CA VAL A 68 14.26 14.56 -4.64
C VAL A 68 15.72 14.58 -4.16
N ALA A 69 16.10 13.70 -3.25
CA ALA A 69 17.48 13.62 -2.76
C ALA A 69 18.48 13.29 -3.88
N ASP A 70 18.13 12.36 -4.78
CA ASP A 70 18.95 12.01 -5.95
C ASP A 70 19.09 13.19 -6.93
N ALA A 71 17.99 13.91 -7.16
CA ALA A 71 18.00 15.11 -8.00
C ALA A 71 18.83 16.24 -7.37
N GLU A 72 18.69 16.48 -6.07
CA GLU A 72 19.48 17.47 -5.33
C GLU A 72 20.98 17.12 -5.35
N SER A 73 21.33 15.86 -5.12
CA SER A 73 22.70 15.36 -5.23
C SER A 73 23.28 15.56 -6.65
N THR A 74 22.46 15.33 -7.67
CA THR A 74 22.87 15.59 -9.06
C THR A 74 23.11 17.08 -9.30
N ILE A 75 22.22 17.96 -8.82
CA ILE A 75 22.38 19.42 -8.92
C ILE A 75 23.66 19.86 -8.21
N ASP A 76 23.88 19.40 -6.98
CA ASP A 76 25.08 19.65 -6.17
C ASP A 76 26.35 19.30 -6.95
N ALA A 77 26.43 18.10 -7.51
CA ALA A 77 27.57 17.63 -8.30
C ALA A 77 27.80 18.46 -9.57
N ARG A 78 26.72 18.84 -10.27
CA ARG A 78 26.84 19.64 -11.51
C ARG A 78 27.28 21.08 -11.22
N ILE A 79 26.75 21.70 -10.19
CA ILE A 79 27.15 23.05 -9.75
C ILE A 79 28.62 23.03 -9.27
N ALA A 80 29.02 22.03 -8.49
CA ALA A 80 30.41 21.87 -8.07
C ALA A 80 31.36 21.69 -9.28
N ALA A 81 30.96 20.89 -10.28
CA ALA A 81 31.73 20.71 -11.51
C ALA A 81 31.82 22.00 -12.36
N MET A 82 30.79 22.84 -12.39
CA MET A 82 30.87 24.16 -13.02
C MET A 82 31.87 25.05 -12.28
N ARG A 83 31.84 25.03 -10.94
CA ARG A 83 32.78 25.81 -10.14
C ARG A 83 34.23 25.36 -10.30
N ALA A 84 34.46 24.05 -10.49
CA ALA A 84 35.77 23.49 -10.78
C ALA A 84 36.31 23.87 -12.17
N ARG A 85 35.46 24.41 -13.07
CA ARG A 85 35.86 25.00 -14.35
C ARG A 85 35.95 26.53 -14.29
N ASP A 86 36.16 27.06 -13.09
CA ASP A 86 36.33 28.48 -12.78
C ASP A 86 35.11 29.39 -13.03
N GLU A 87 33.93 28.82 -13.30
CA GLU A 87 32.69 29.60 -13.44
C GLU A 87 32.35 30.34 -12.14
N THR A 88 31.93 31.60 -12.22
CA THR A 88 31.61 32.39 -11.02
C THR A 88 30.25 32.01 -10.45
N VAL A 89 30.01 32.29 -9.15
CA VAL A 89 28.70 32.03 -8.51
C VAL A 89 27.59 32.83 -9.20
N ALA A 90 27.87 34.07 -9.62
CA ALA A 90 26.92 34.92 -10.32
C ALA A 90 26.56 34.35 -11.71
N ASP A 91 27.55 33.84 -12.44
CA ASP A 91 27.34 33.26 -13.77
C ASP A 91 26.57 31.93 -13.68
N ILE A 92 26.91 31.07 -12.71
CA ILE A 92 26.12 29.85 -12.43
C ILE A 92 24.68 30.21 -12.08
N ALA A 93 24.47 31.21 -11.21
CA ALA A 93 23.12 31.67 -10.85
C ALA A 93 22.33 32.15 -12.07
N ASN A 94 22.97 32.92 -12.97
CA ASN A 94 22.37 33.37 -14.22
C ASN A 94 22.02 32.20 -15.16
N LEU A 95 22.91 31.22 -15.32
CA LEU A 95 22.71 30.06 -16.20
C LEU A 95 21.63 29.10 -15.69
N THR A 96 21.58 28.88 -14.38
CA THR A 96 20.67 27.91 -13.74
C THR A 96 19.35 28.53 -13.29
N ARG A 97 19.24 29.86 -13.32
CA ARG A 97 18.12 30.64 -12.75
C ARG A 97 17.91 30.40 -11.26
N LEU A 98 18.94 29.93 -10.56
CA LEU A 98 18.97 29.82 -9.11
C LEU A 98 19.40 31.15 -8.50
N SER A 99 19.04 31.38 -7.24
CA SER A 99 19.64 32.50 -6.51
C SER A 99 21.11 32.20 -6.22
N GLU A 100 21.94 33.24 -6.08
CA GLU A 100 23.33 33.03 -5.66
C GLU A 100 23.44 32.31 -4.30
N ALA A 101 22.46 32.52 -3.42
CA ALA A 101 22.39 31.83 -2.13
C ALA A 101 22.20 30.33 -2.30
N ASP A 102 21.32 29.91 -3.21
CA ASP A 102 21.08 28.50 -3.52
C ASP A 102 22.32 27.87 -4.18
N VAL A 103 22.97 28.58 -5.10
CA VAL A 103 24.22 28.10 -5.70
C VAL A 103 25.28 27.85 -4.62
N ARG A 104 25.47 28.78 -3.67
CA ARG A 104 26.42 28.60 -2.55
C ARG A 104 26.01 27.45 -1.62
N LYS A 105 24.71 27.26 -1.40
CA LYS A 105 24.17 26.13 -0.63
C LYS A 105 24.54 24.80 -1.30
N HIS A 106 24.30 24.66 -2.60
CA HIS A 106 24.61 23.45 -3.36
C HIS A 106 26.13 23.14 -3.38
N ILE A 107 26.99 24.16 -3.53
CA ILE A 107 28.44 23.99 -3.44
C ILE A 107 28.86 23.48 -2.05
N SER A 108 28.26 24.03 -1.00
CA SER A 108 28.57 23.64 0.38
C SER A 108 28.08 22.23 0.71
N ALA A 109 26.89 21.86 0.22
CA ALA A 109 26.32 20.54 0.38
C ALA A 109 27.19 19.46 -0.27
N HIS A 110 27.63 19.68 -1.52
CA HIS A 110 28.56 18.79 -2.22
C HIS A 110 29.87 18.60 -1.42
N LYS A 111 30.47 19.69 -0.95
CA LYS A 111 31.73 19.63 -0.18
C LYS A 111 31.57 18.81 1.11
N LYS A 112 30.46 18.98 1.82
CA LYS A 112 30.16 18.22 3.03
C LYS A 112 29.99 16.73 2.71
N ALA A 113 29.24 16.40 1.67
CA ALA A 113 29.03 15.01 1.25
C ALA A 113 30.36 14.32 0.89
N SER A 114 31.26 14.99 0.16
CA SER A 114 32.59 14.45 -0.19
C SER A 114 33.49 14.24 1.03
N GLN A 115 33.33 15.03 2.10
CA GLN A 115 34.12 14.87 3.34
C GLN A 115 33.63 13.71 4.20
N GLU A 116 32.32 13.43 4.20
CA GLU A 116 31.74 12.31 4.95
C GLU A 116 32.09 10.95 4.31
N THR A 117 32.35 10.90 3.00
CA THR A 117 32.73 9.65 2.30
C THR A 117 34.20 9.25 2.53
N ASP A 118 35.08 10.20 2.84
CA ASP A 118 36.53 9.98 2.94
C ASP A 118 36.99 9.48 4.33
N GLN A 119 36.10 9.45 5.32
CA GLN A 119 36.40 8.94 6.68
C GLN A 119 35.90 7.49 6.94
N GLY A 120 35.37 6.79 5.94
CA GLY A 120 34.64 5.53 6.12
C GLY A 120 35.34 4.22 5.73
N THR A 121 36.59 4.22 5.23
CA THR A 121 37.24 2.98 4.73
C THR A 121 38.40 2.53 5.63
N GLY A 122 38.06 1.86 6.73
CA GLY A 122 39.00 1.00 7.48
C GLY A 122 38.96 -0.43 6.91
N PRO A 123 40.11 -1.10 6.70
CA PRO A 123 40.15 -2.45 6.13
C PRO A 123 40.05 -3.51 7.23
N ASP A 124 38.94 -4.24 7.30
CA ASP A 124 38.89 -5.52 8.00
C ASP A 124 38.76 -6.64 6.96
N GLY A 125 39.92 -7.13 6.53
CA GLY A 125 40.05 -8.47 6.00
C GLY A 125 40.47 -9.41 7.13
N HIS A 126 39.69 -10.45 7.40
CA HIS A 126 40.27 -11.75 7.71
C HIS A 126 39.40 -12.92 7.23
N THR A 127 40.02 -13.64 6.32
CA THR A 127 39.82 -14.97 5.77
C THR A 127 39.80 -16.08 6.84
N GLY A 128 39.05 -17.16 6.59
CA GLY A 128 39.18 -18.47 7.26
C GLY A 128 37.87 -19.27 7.14
N GLU A 129 37.63 -20.02 6.08
CA GLU A 129 38.11 -21.39 5.80
C GLU A 129 37.38 -22.50 6.60
N SER A 130 36.56 -23.26 5.85
CA SER A 130 36.08 -24.64 6.00
C SER A 130 36.01 -25.33 7.37
N ALA A 131 34.80 -25.76 7.74
CA ALA A 131 34.51 -27.14 8.20
C ALA A 131 33.00 -27.46 8.15
N GLU A 132 32.61 -28.36 7.24
CA GLU A 132 31.53 -29.35 7.44
C GLU A 132 32.21 -30.72 7.65
N PRO A 133 31.56 -31.82 8.13
CA PRO A 133 30.12 -32.05 8.33
C PRO A 133 29.75 -32.81 9.63
N ALA A 134 28.45 -32.85 9.98
CA ALA A 134 27.80 -34.02 10.59
C ALA A 134 26.25 -33.88 10.58
N ALA A 135 25.58 -34.74 9.83
CA ALA A 135 24.19 -35.16 10.09
C ALA A 135 24.22 -36.35 11.08
N PRO A 136 23.15 -36.70 11.83
CA PRO A 136 21.99 -37.37 11.20
C PRO A 136 20.58 -37.24 11.88
N VAL A 137 19.55 -37.52 11.06
CA VAL A 137 18.31 -38.30 11.32
C VAL A 137 17.11 -37.68 12.08
N GLY A 138 15.95 -37.73 11.38
CA GLY A 138 14.56 -37.76 11.89
C GLY A 138 13.75 -36.53 11.45
N GLU A 139 12.53 -36.56 10.92
CA GLU A 139 11.56 -37.62 10.67
C GLU A 139 10.43 -37.03 9.77
N ARG A 140 10.12 -37.75 8.68
CA ARG A 140 8.81 -37.99 8.03
C ARG A 140 7.64 -36.96 8.12
N GLY A 141 7.11 -36.62 6.93
CA GLY A 141 5.73 -36.14 6.69
C GLY A 141 5.66 -35.30 5.41
N GLU A 142 5.52 -35.88 4.21
CA GLU A 142 4.26 -36.22 3.51
C GLU A 142 3.31 -35.02 3.27
N GLY A 143 2.99 -34.77 1.99
CA GLY A 143 2.01 -33.79 1.49
C GLY A 143 2.59 -32.94 0.35
N GLU A 144 2.82 -33.47 -0.84
CA GLU A 144 1.85 -33.67 -1.92
C GLU A 144 1.39 -32.36 -2.61
N SER A 145 1.81 -32.23 -3.88
CA SER A 145 1.19 -31.50 -5.01
C SER A 145 1.10 -29.97 -4.89
N VAL A 146 1.52 -29.16 -5.89
CA VAL A 146 0.92 -29.14 -7.23
C VAL A 146 1.91 -28.69 -8.30
N SER A 147 1.90 -29.51 -9.35
CA SER A 147 2.37 -29.34 -10.72
C SER A 147 2.35 -27.92 -11.28
N GLY A 148 3.45 -27.56 -11.93
CA GLY A 148 3.56 -26.35 -12.73
C GLY A 148 2.82 -26.42 -14.07
N LYS A 149 2.50 -25.24 -14.59
CA LYS A 149 2.35 -25.00 -16.02
C LYS A 149 2.92 -23.62 -16.33
N ARG A 150 4.05 -23.60 -17.03
CA ARG A 150 4.60 -22.45 -17.76
C ARG A 150 4.16 -22.55 -19.22
N GLU A 151 4.35 -21.42 -19.93
CA GLU A 151 4.25 -21.19 -21.39
C GLU A 151 2.83 -20.86 -21.89
N ALA A 152 2.57 -19.88 -22.78
CA ALA A 152 3.38 -19.05 -23.70
C ALA A 152 2.60 -17.69 -23.91
N LEU A 153 3.21 -16.51 -24.05
CA LEU A 153 3.84 -15.88 -25.23
C LEU A 153 2.94 -15.73 -26.48
N GLY A 154 2.82 -14.47 -26.95
CA GLY A 154 2.25 -14.02 -28.24
C GLY A 154 0.83 -13.45 -28.12
N GLU A 155 0.43 -12.35 -28.74
CA GLU A 155 1.00 -11.50 -29.78
C GLU A 155 0.03 -10.31 -30.00
N SER A 156 0.53 -9.15 -30.45
CA SER A 156 -0.13 -8.04 -31.19
C SER A 156 -1.64 -7.79 -30.98
N GLY A 157 -2.09 -6.63 -30.51
CA GLY A 157 -1.90 -5.33 -31.16
C GLY A 157 -3.18 -4.94 -31.92
N ASP A 158 -3.95 -3.96 -31.43
CA ASP A 158 -4.81 -3.08 -32.24
C ASP A 158 -5.35 -1.92 -31.39
N GLU A 159 -4.61 -0.81 -31.37
CA GLU A 159 -5.23 0.53 -31.40
C GLU A 159 -5.14 0.97 -32.87
N PRO A 160 -6.13 1.66 -33.48
CA PRO A 160 -6.35 3.06 -33.10
C PRO A 160 -7.73 3.70 -33.44
N VAL A 161 -7.86 4.97 -33.03
CA VAL A 161 -8.79 6.03 -33.52
C VAL A 161 -10.28 5.75 -33.29
N GLY A 162 -10.97 6.37 -32.34
CA GLY A 162 -11.09 7.81 -32.15
C GLY A 162 -12.46 8.25 -32.66
N ASP A 163 -13.27 8.90 -31.85
CA ASP A 163 -14.07 10.00 -32.37
C ASP A 163 -14.51 10.98 -31.28
N ARG A 164 -14.66 12.20 -31.75
CA ARG A 164 -14.79 13.45 -31.01
C ARG A 164 -16.10 13.57 -30.26
N VAL A 165 -15.98 14.26 -29.13
CA VAL A 165 -17.03 15.03 -28.46
C VAL A 165 -17.71 15.98 -29.47
N PRO A 166 -19.02 16.23 -29.34
CA PRO A 166 -19.42 17.63 -29.28
C PRO A 166 -20.20 17.97 -28.01
N VAL A 167 -19.67 19.00 -27.34
CA VAL A 167 -20.28 19.76 -26.27
C VAL A 167 -21.45 20.52 -26.88
N SER A 168 -22.67 20.30 -26.39
CA SER A 168 -23.78 21.21 -26.68
C SER A 168 -23.81 22.28 -25.59
N VAL A 169 -23.32 23.47 -25.95
CA VAL A 169 -23.54 24.73 -25.24
C VAL A 169 -24.56 25.54 -26.07
N GLY A 170 -25.67 25.95 -25.43
CA GLY A 170 -26.28 27.27 -25.64
C GLY A 170 -27.40 27.42 -26.68
N GLY A 171 -28.50 28.04 -26.22
CA GLY A 171 -29.60 28.65 -26.98
C GLY A 171 -30.95 28.31 -26.33
N ASP A 172 -31.76 29.22 -25.77
CA ASP A 172 -31.80 30.68 -25.66
C ASP A 172 -32.37 31.05 -24.28
#